data_AF-R9JLI9-F1
#
_entry.id   AF-R9JLI9-F1
#
_cell.length_a   1.000
_cell.length_b   1.000
_cell.length_c   1.000
_cell.angle_alpha   90.00
_cell.angle_beta   90.00
_cell.angle_gamma   90.00
#
_symmetry.space_group_name_H-M   'P 1'
#
loop_
_entity.id
_entity.type
_entity.pdbx_description
1 polymer ?
#
loop_
_entity_poly.entity_id
_entity_poly.type
_entity_poly.pdbx_seq_one_letter_code
_entity_poly.pdbx_strand_id
1 'polypeptide(L)'
;MNTILEQYKDKINGTFSFFDRMIIKGHIRQFFSTSGKGFFLSEQNVLLKDFSAYANQVTARIVSHVENMAVSEKRPLIYLTSSQASKEQAALQLLQDQPVDEGLICILSVVEYCQTLQPKKHDNGLLSLDTVNRKCKYYYFYFLDRHFGFMHVKLQTWFPFLIQVYINGREMMKHVFDENDISYQMYDNSFFEISDIAKAQELADRFDSKSLCRQLDLFAHKVNPYLDTIEKTFHQGYHWCVDQCEYATDVMFKSREALEDIYPSLVGRAFYDFHCTDIFSFLGRKLHHKFQGEAVSDYRKRPEGWRIKFKMKSNSIKMYDKFSCLRVEMTINDPKEFKVYKDVHHEDGTASKRWVPMGKSIANLYRYAEISKAANKRFLDSMQNIIPAKTIEKEINSICTRKKVEGRSYSGYNVWSAETFLLFEAVSDGKYLIRGFTNREIRHSMNRDNPDSARVKGQTSREFSKLRAHGLIRKIPHSRRYLVSDKGRRIMGALIETKRKIYPELAAK
;
A
#
# COMPACT_ATOMS: atom_id res chain seq x y z
N MET A 1 -14.81 -21.73 -2.11
CA MET A 1 -13.98 -20.90 -3.02
C MET A 1 -12.58 -21.02 -2.50
N ASN A 2 -11.63 -21.47 -3.30
CA ASN A 2 -10.24 -21.56 -2.85
C ASN A 2 -9.59 -20.19 -3.00
N THR A 3 -9.20 -19.58 -1.89
CA THR A 3 -8.40 -18.34 -1.86
C THR A 3 -7.02 -18.60 -2.47
N ILE A 4 -6.28 -17.54 -2.81
CA ILE A 4 -4.88 -17.69 -3.27
C ILE A 4 -4.03 -18.49 -2.27
N LEU A 5 -4.24 -18.27 -0.96
CA LEU A 5 -3.50 -18.93 0.10
C LEU A 5 -3.81 -20.43 0.16
N GLU A 6 -5.07 -20.82 -0.07
CA GLU A 6 -5.47 -22.23 -0.14
C GLU A 6 -5.03 -22.89 -1.44
N GLN A 7 -5.18 -22.19 -2.56
CA GLN A 7 -4.87 -22.71 -3.89
C GLN A 7 -3.38 -22.99 -4.07
N TYR A 8 -2.51 -22.21 -3.42
CA TYR A 8 -1.05 -22.32 -3.55
C TYR A 8 -0.36 -22.61 -2.22
N LYS A 9 -1.06 -23.23 -1.26
CA LYS A 9 -0.54 -23.57 0.07
C LYS A 9 0.78 -24.34 0.00
N ASP A 10 0.90 -25.24 -0.96
CA ASP A 10 2.08 -26.06 -1.24
C ASP A 10 3.29 -25.25 -1.76
N LYS A 11 3.06 -24.06 -2.31
CA LYS A 11 4.10 -23.13 -2.80
C LYS A 11 4.40 -21.98 -1.84
N ILE A 12 3.67 -21.85 -0.74
CA ILE A 12 3.79 -20.75 0.23
C ILE A 12 4.44 -21.27 1.51
N ASN A 13 5.46 -20.57 2.02
CA ASN A 13 6.09 -20.85 3.31
C ASN A 13 5.21 -20.37 4.47
N GLY A 14 4.58 -19.21 4.30
CA GLY A 14 3.56 -18.69 5.21
C GLY A 14 3.32 -17.21 4.98
N THR A 15 2.70 -16.57 5.96
CA THR A 15 2.32 -15.15 5.89
C THR A 15 2.75 -14.39 7.12
N PHE A 16 3.31 -13.19 6.94
CA PHE A 16 3.69 -12.31 8.04
C PHE A 16 3.12 -10.90 7.86
N SER A 17 2.43 -10.40 8.88
CA SER A 17 1.69 -9.14 8.86
C SER A 17 2.17 -8.19 9.96
N PHE A 18 2.65 -7.01 9.57
CA PHE A 18 3.03 -5.96 10.52
C PHE A 18 3.12 -4.59 9.85
N PHE A 19 3.37 -3.53 10.64
CA PHE A 19 3.64 -2.19 10.12
C PHE A 19 4.88 -2.17 9.22
N ASP A 20 4.78 -1.47 8.09
CA ASP A 20 5.91 -1.20 7.18
C ASP A 20 6.50 0.18 7.46
N ARG A 21 5.65 1.21 7.37
CA ARG A 21 6.01 2.60 7.66
C ARG A 21 5.06 3.19 8.69
N MET A 22 5.62 3.80 9.73
CA MET A 22 4.88 4.61 10.70
C MET A 22 5.42 6.04 10.70
N ILE A 23 4.57 7.00 10.35
CA ILE A 23 4.86 8.43 10.51
C ILE A 23 3.96 8.97 11.62
N ILE A 24 4.58 9.45 12.69
CA ILE A 24 3.89 9.88 13.91
C ILE A 24 4.25 11.34 14.15
N LYS A 25 3.25 12.19 14.39
CA LYS A 25 3.43 13.61 14.72
C LYS A 25 3.11 13.88 16.18
N GLY A 26 3.95 14.67 16.84
CA GLY A 26 3.69 15.20 18.17
C GLY A 26 3.17 16.63 18.08
N HIS A 27 2.08 16.89 18.80
CA HIS A 27 1.46 18.22 18.89
C HIS A 27 1.37 18.68 20.34
N ILE A 28 1.85 19.90 20.63
CA ILE A 28 1.54 20.57 21.90
C ILE A 28 0.17 21.23 21.74
N ARG A 29 -0.88 20.54 22.20
CA ARG A 29 -2.28 20.87 21.88
C ARG A 29 -2.69 22.29 22.28
N GLN A 30 -2.13 22.78 23.38
CA GLN A 30 -2.42 24.08 23.97
C GLN A 30 -2.05 25.23 23.03
N PHE A 31 -1.04 25.07 22.16
CA PHE A 31 -0.71 26.08 21.16
C PHE A 31 -1.70 26.14 19.99
N PHE A 32 -2.66 25.22 19.90
CA PHE A 32 -3.72 25.23 18.89
C PHE A 32 -5.04 25.82 19.42
N SER A 33 -5.10 26.26 20.68
CA SER A 33 -6.23 27.01 21.23
C SER A 33 -5.83 28.44 21.60
N THR A 34 -6.76 29.39 21.45
CA THR A 34 -6.52 30.80 21.82
C THR A 34 -6.23 30.94 23.31
N SER A 35 -6.96 30.20 24.15
CA SER A 35 -6.76 30.18 25.60
C SER A 35 -5.40 29.62 26.00
N GLY A 36 -4.95 28.52 25.38
CA GLY A 36 -3.66 27.91 25.69
C GLY A 36 -2.48 28.79 25.30
N LYS A 37 -2.57 29.49 24.17
CA LYS A 37 -1.60 30.52 23.77
C LYS A 37 -1.53 31.66 24.79
N GLY A 38 -2.67 32.19 25.22
CA GLY A 38 -2.74 33.27 26.21
C GLY A 38 -2.19 32.85 27.57
N PHE A 39 -2.56 31.66 28.04
CA PHE A 39 -2.04 31.07 29.27
C PHE A 39 -0.52 30.94 29.24
N PHE A 40 0.04 30.40 28.17
CA PHE A 40 1.49 30.29 28.01
C PHE A 40 2.21 31.64 28.08
N LEU A 41 1.70 32.65 27.37
CA LEU A 41 2.29 33.99 27.40
C LEU A 41 2.26 34.58 28.82
N SER A 42 1.16 34.37 29.55
CA SER A 42 1.02 34.81 30.94
C SER A 42 2.03 34.12 31.85
N GLU A 43 2.10 32.79 31.82
CA GLU A 43 3.02 32.01 32.65
C GLU A 43 4.50 32.32 32.36
N GLN A 44 4.82 32.59 31.09
CA GLN A 44 6.18 32.98 30.69
C GLN A 44 6.47 34.48 30.86
N ASN A 45 5.51 35.28 31.34
CA ASN A 45 5.59 36.73 31.46
C ASN A 45 5.99 37.43 30.13
N VAL A 46 5.45 36.95 29.00
CA VAL A 46 5.73 37.48 27.66
C VAL A 46 4.54 38.28 27.15
N LEU A 47 4.74 39.58 26.93
CA LEU A 47 3.72 40.41 26.27
C LEU A 47 3.59 40.03 24.80
N LEU A 48 2.39 40.13 24.24
CA LEU A 48 2.11 39.82 22.83
C LEU A 48 3.01 40.57 21.83
N LYS A 49 3.35 41.83 22.12
CA LYS A 49 4.25 42.65 21.29
C LYS A 49 5.70 42.13 21.29
N ASP A 50 6.11 41.45 22.36
CA ASP A 50 7.47 40.97 22.58
C ASP A 50 7.63 39.49 22.17
N PHE A 51 6.52 38.81 21.84
CA PHE A 51 6.54 37.39 21.47
C PHE A 51 7.48 37.07 20.30
N SER A 52 7.59 37.94 19.29
CA SER A 52 8.51 37.69 18.16
C SER A 52 9.97 37.64 18.62
N ALA A 53 10.37 38.52 19.55
CA ALA A 53 11.72 38.51 20.12
C ALA A 53 11.93 37.26 20.99
N TYR A 54 10.93 36.91 21.81
CA TYR A 54 10.94 35.68 22.61
C TYR A 54 11.07 34.42 21.76
N ALA A 55 10.26 34.30 20.70
CA ALA A 55 10.28 33.16 19.79
C ALA A 55 11.63 33.01 19.09
N ASN A 56 12.27 34.12 18.71
CA ASN A 56 13.62 34.10 18.16
C ASN A 56 14.67 33.64 19.19
N GLN A 57 14.56 34.07 20.45
CA GLN A 57 15.44 33.60 21.52
C GLN A 57 15.31 32.10 21.75
N VAL A 58 14.08 31.57 21.82
CA VAL A 58 13.84 30.13 21.97
C VAL A 58 14.37 29.35 20.75
N THR A 59 14.12 29.85 19.55
CA THR A 59 14.65 29.27 18.31
C THR A 59 16.18 29.20 18.33
N ALA A 60 16.85 30.27 18.78
CA ALA A 60 18.31 30.29 18.89
C ALA A 60 18.82 29.23 19.88
N ARG A 61 18.15 29.04 21.02
CA ARG A 61 18.49 27.96 21.98
C ARG A 61 18.37 26.58 21.34
N ILE A 62 17.34 26.33 20.55
CA ILE A 62 17.18 25.05 19.83
C ILE A 62 18.32 24.89 18.82
N VAL A 63 18.65 25.92 18.04
CA VAL A 63 19.76 25.87 17.07
C VAL A 63 21.08 25.54 17.78
N SER A 64 21.41 26.23 18.86
CA SER A 64 22.65 25.97 19.62
C SER A 64 22.67 24.56 20.25
N HIS A 65 21.53 24.06 20.74
CA HIS A 65 21.42 22.68 21.23
C HIS A 65 21.74 21.66 20.14
N VAL A 66 21.22 21.88 18.93
CA VAL A 66 21.47 21.00 17.78
C VAL A 66 22.94 21.03 17.34
N GLU A 67 23.54 22.22 17.28
CA GLU A 67 24.96 22.37 16.97
C GLU A 67 25.85 21.69 18.01
N ASN A 68 25.55 21.86 19.30
CA ASN A 68 26.25 21.20 20.40
C ASN A 68 26.06 19.68 20.38
N MET A 69 24.86 19.19 20.06
CA MET A 69 24.59 17.75 19.90
C MET A 69 25.44 17.15 18.78
N ALA A 70 25.51 17.81 17.61
CA ALA A 70 26.34 17.35 16.50
C ALA A 70 27.83 17.27 16.88
N VAL A 71 28.34 18.30 17.56
CA VAL A 71 29.75 18.35 18.01
C VAL A 71 30.04 17.28 19.08
N SER A 72 29.18 17.16 20.09
CA SER A 72 29.37 16.23 21.21
C SER A 72 29.27 14.76 20.79
N GLU A 73 28.31 14.42 19.93
CA GLU A 73 28.19 13.07 19.36
C GLU A 73 29.18 12.82 18.21
N LYS A 74 29.96 13.83 17.80
CA LYS A 74 30.92 13.80 16.67
C LYS A 74 30.27 13.36 15.36
N ARG A 75 29.07 13.90 15.09
CA ARG A 75 28.27 13.57 13.89
C ARG A 75 28.05 14.80 13.01
N PRO A 76 27.91 14.62 11.69
CA PRO A 76 27.78 15.73 10.75
C PRO A 76 26.43 16.46 10.89
N LEU A 77 26.47 17.78 10.85
CA LEU A 77 25.32 18.68 10.67
C LEU A 77 25.39 19.29 9.26
N ILE A 78 24.46 18.91 8.38
CA ILE A 78 24.50 19.29 6.96
C ILE A 78 23.27 20.11 6.60
N TYR A 79 23.48 21.27 5.97
CA TYR A 79 22.39 22.05 5.41
C TYR A 79 22.04 21.59 3.99
N LEU A 80 20.78 21.23 3.77
CA LEU A 80 20.25 20.87 2.46
C LEU A 80 19.65 22.11 1.79
N THR A 81 20.19 22.47 0.63
CA THR A 81 19.76 23.64 -0.16
C THR A 81 18.39 23.46 -0.81
N SER A 82 17.94 22.22 -1.00
CA SER A 82 16.64 21.89 -1.60
C SER A 82 15.83 20.99 -0.68
N SER A 83 14.56 21.34 -0.49
CA SER A 83 13.60 20.48 0.21
C SER A 83 13.28 19.18 -0.54
N GLN A 84 13.58 19.13 -1.85
CA GLN A 84 13.40 17.97 -2.72
C GLN A 84 14.57 16.97 -2.66
N ALA A 85 15.71 17.34 -2.07
CA ALA A 85 16.81 16.41 -1.86
C ALA A 85 16.35 15.24 -0.98
N SER A 86 16.72 14.02 -1.35
CA SER A 86 16.37 12.82 -0.59
C SER A 86 17.16 12.77 0.71
N LYS A 87 16.51 13.19 1.79
CA LYS A 87 17.06 13.23 3.14
C LYS A 87 17.48 11.83 3.63
N GLU A 88 16.68 10.82 3.27
CA GLU A 88 16.94 9.43 3.60
C GLU A 88 18.19 8.90 2.90
N GLN A 89 18.34 9.15 1.58
CA GLN A 89 19.53 8.73 0.85
C GLN A 89 20.80 9.43 1.37
N ALA A 90 20.71 10.73 1.69
CA ALA A 90 21.84 11.45 2.29
C ALA A 90 22.26 10.84 3.63
N ALA A 91 21.30 10.50 4.50
CA ALA A 91 21.59 9.86 5.77
C ALA A 91 22.13 8.43 5.62
N LEU A 92 21.61 7.65 4.67
CA LEU A 92 22.12 6.30 4.38
C LEU A 92 23.55 6.34 3.83
N GLN A 93 23.88 7.30 2.97
CA GLN A 93 25.23 7.48 2.48
C GLN A 93 26.19 7.85 3.62
N LEU A 94 25.79 8.74 4.52
CA LEU A 94 26.59 9.09 5.70
C LEU A 94 26.77 7.91 6.66
N LEU A 95 25.76 7.04 6.79
CA LEU A 95 25.89 5.81 7.58
C LEU A 95 26.89 4.84 6.95
N GLN A 96 26.96 4.76 5.62
CA GLN A 96 27.95 3.95 4.91
C GLN A 96 29.37 4.53 5.06
N ASP A 97 29.52 5.85 4.91
CA ASP A 97 30.81 6.53 4.99
C ASP A 97 31.34 6.61 6.44
N GLN A 98 30.45 6.76 7.42
CA GLN A 98 30.76 6.88 8.85
C GLN A 98 29.82 5.98 9.69
N PRO A 99 30.08 4.67 9.73
CA PRO A 99 29.25 3.72 10.46
C PRO A 99 29.04 4.08 11.93
N VAL A 100 27.92 3.62 12.46
CA VAL A 100 27.57 3.68 13.88
C VAL A 100 26.88 2.38 14.26
N ASP A 101 27.18 1.87 15.45
CA ASP A 101 26.50 0.67 15.97
C ASP A 101 25.15 1.03 16.60
N GLU A 102 25.10 2.17 17.31
CA GLU A 102 23.89 2.74 17.91
C GLU A 102 24.05 4.26 18.09
N GLY A 103 22.99 5.04 17.87
CA GLY A 103 22.93 6.48 18.18
C GLY A 103 22.73 7.37 16.95
N LEU A 104 23.15 8.63 17.06
CA LEU A 104 22.98 9.62 15.99
C LEU A 104 23.86 9.27 14.78
N ILE A 105 23.26 9.27 13.59
CA ILE A 105 23.97 9.11 12.31
C ILE A 105 24.40 10.49 11.82
N CYS A 106 23.43 11.40 11.68
CA CYS A 106 23.64 12.76 11.20
C CYS A 106 22.45 13.66 11.53
N ILE A 107 22.66 14.97 11.42
CA ILE A 107 21.59 15.97 11.49
C ILE A 107 21.52 16.69 10.15
N LEU A 108 20.34 16.72 9.52
CA LEU A 108 20.09 17.47 8.30
C LEU A 108 19.25 18.71 8.61
N SER A 109 19.70 19.87 8.17
CA SER A 109 19.02 21.16 8.31
C SER A 109 18.39 21.57 6.99
N VAL A 110 17.14 22.01 6.99
CA VAL A 110 16.43 22.42 5.76
C VAL A 110 15.38 23.49 6.07
N VAL A 111 15.08 24.36 5.12
CA VAL A 111 13.97 25.31 5.24
C VAL A 111 12.73 24.75 4.56
N GLU A 112 11.64 24.62 5.31
CA GLU A 112 10.36 24.09 4.80
C GLU A 112 9.18 24.95 5.25
N TYR A 113 8.04 24.81 4.56
CA TYR A 113 6.79 25.46 4.97
C TYR A 113 6.24 24.80 6.26
N CYS A 114 5.78 25.64 7.18
CA CYS A 114 5.28 25.25 8.48
C CYS A 114 4.15 26.17 8.96
N GLN A 115 3.32 25.65 9.87
CA GLN A 115 2.42 26.47 10.66
C GLN A 115 3.19 27.01 11.87
N THR A 116 3.19 28.33 12.02
CA THR A 116 3.84 29.03 13.14
C THR A 116 2.87 29.96 13.85
N LEU A 117 3.26 30.40 15.04
CA LEU A 117 2.56 31.44 15.78
C LEU A 117 3.14 32.81 15.46
N GLN A 118 2.28 33.83 15.28
CA GLN A 118 2.70 35.21 15.06
C GLN A 118 1.72 36.21 15.69
N PRO A 119 2.21 37.29 16.34
CA PRO A 119 1.37 38.37 16.80
C PRO A 119 0.76 39.09 15.59
N LYS A 120 -0.57 39.23 15.59
CA LYS A 120 -1.32 39.95 14.57
C LYS A 120 -2.14 41.05 15.22
N LYS A 121 -2.06 42.26 14.68
CA LYS A 121 -2.93 43.38 15.04
C LYS A 121 -4.19 43.30 14.17
N HIS A 122 -5.36 43.39 14.79
CA HIS A 122 -6.65 43.42 14.12
C HIS A 122 -7.15 44.86 13.96
N ASP A 123 -8.17 45.04 13.12
CA ASP A 123 -8.74 46.35 12.78
C ASP A 123 -9.33 47.07 14.01
N ASN A 124 -9.75 46.32 15.03
CA ASN A 124 -10.21 46.82 16.32
C ASN A 124 -9.07 47.30 17.26
N GLY A 125 -7.82 47.30 16.79
CA GLY A 125 -6.65 47.73 17.54
C GLY A 125 -6.05 46.69 18.48
N LEU A 126 -6.71 45.54 18.69
CA LEU A 126 -6.23 44.48 19.57
C LEU A 126 -5.18 43.59 18.90
N LEU A 127 -4.26 43.07 19.71
CA LEU A 127 -3.25 42.09 19.32
C LEU A 127 -3.71 40.69 19.73
N SER A 128 -3.51 39.69 18.87
CA SER A 128 -3.65 38.27 19.21
C SER A 128 -2.47 37.46 18.69
N LEU A 129 -2.29 36.26 19.24
CA LEU A 129 -1.29 35.30 18.75
C LEU A 129 -1.94 34.30 17.78
N ASP A 130 -1.80 34.55 16.49
CA ASP A 130 -2.49 33.78 15.44
C ASP A 130 -1.59 32.69 14.85
N THR A 131 -2.23 31.67 14.29
CA THR A 131 -1.54 30.62 13.54
C THR A 131 -1.44 31.03 12.08
N VAL A 132 -0.21 31.09 11.54
CA VAL A 132 0.08 31.52 10.17
C VAL A 132 0.99 30.52 9.45
N ASN A 133 0.94 30.48 8.12
CA ASN A 133 1.86 29.66 7.33
C ASN A 133 3.11 30.48 6.95
N ARG A 134 4.30 29.98 7.31
CA ARG A 134 5.59 30.58 6.96
C ARG A 134 6.62 29.51 6.63
N LYS A 135 7.81 29.92 6.20
CA LYS A 135 8.97 29.03 6.12
C LYS A 135 9.75 29.12 7.43
N CYS A 136 10.18 27.98 7.95
CA CYS A 136 11.06 27.89 9.11
C CYS A 136 12.12 26.81 8.89
N LYS A 137 13.19 26.87 9.69
CA LYS A 137 14.22 25.84 9.69
C LYS A 137 13.66 24.59 10.38
N TYR A 138 13.91 23.44 9.78
CA TYR A 138 13.68 22.12 10.36
C TYR A 138 15.01 21.41 10.53
N TYR A 139 15.08 20.59 11.57
CA TYR A 139 16.15 19.63 11.76
C TYR A 139 15.61 18.21 11.65
N TYR A 140 16.31 17.37 10.90
CA TYR A 140 16.09 15.95 10.78
C TYR A 140 17.25 15.23 11.45
N PHE A 141 16.98 14.61 12.59
CA PHE A 141 17.93 13.80 13.34
C PHE A 141 17.74 12.36 12.89
N TYR A 142 18.73 11.80 12.19
CA TYR A 142 18.72 10.40 11.79
C TYR A 142 19.44 9.58 12.85
N PHE A 143 18.80 8.51 13.32
CA PHE A 143 19.34 7.61 14.33
C PHE A 143 19.39 6.18 13.79
N LEU A 144 20.39 5.43 14.26
CA LEU A 144 20.35 3.98 14.30
C LEU A 144 20.00 3.59 15.75
N ASP A 145 18.73 3.35 16.01
CA ASP A 145 18.24 3.03 17.35
C ASP A 145 18.27 1.52 17.60
N ARG A 146 18.61 1.10 18.81
CA ARG A 146 18.69 -0.33 19.18
C ARG A 146 17.35 -1.09 19.04
N HIS A 147 16.21 -0.40 19.15
CA HIS A 147 14.87 -1.00 19.07
C HIS A 147 14.23 -0.79 17.70
N PHE A 148 14.40 0.40 17.12
CA PHE A 148 13.72 0.78 15.88
C PHE A 148 14.59 0.71 14.62
N GLY A 149 15.90 0.49 14.79
CA GLY A 149 16.89 0.56 13.72
C GLY A 149 16.95 1.94 13.09
N PHE A 150 17.04 1.99 11.76
CA PHE A 150 17.13 3.26 11.03
C PHE A 150 15.82 4.06 11.13
N MET A 151 15.89 5.22 11.77
CA MET A 151 14.75 6.10 12.02
C MET A 151 15.13 7.58 11.91
N HIS A 152 14.13 8.47 11.88
CA HIS A 152 14.40 9.89 12.03
C HIS A 152 13.38 10.62 12.88
N VAL A 153 13.86 11.68 13.54
CA VAL A 153 13.05 12.67 14.25
C VAL A 153 13.18 13.99 13.49
N LYS A 154 12.06 14.60 13.13
CA LYS A 154 11.98 15.90 12.49
C LYS A 154 11.43 16.91 13.48
N LEU A 155 12.16 17.99 13.74
CA LEU A 155 11.75 19.06 14.66
C LEU A 155 11.61 20.39 13.93
N GLN A 156 10.47 21.05 14.10
CA GLN A 156 10.25 22.44 13.75
C GLN A 156 10.94 23.35 14.78
N THR A 157 11.81 24.28 14.34
CA THR A 157 12.52 25.15 15.29
C THR A 157 11.67 26.30 15.83
N TRP A 158 10.56 26.64 15.16
CA TRP A 158 9.64 27.71 15.57
C TRP A 158 8.42 27.12 16.30
N PHE A 159 7.78 27.93 17.14
CA PHE A 159 6.47 27.60 17.72
C PHE A 159 5.50 27.10 16.63
N PRO A 160 4.71 26.04 16.84
CA PRO A 160 4.50 25.33 18.11
C PRO A 160 5.41 24.09 18.26
N PHE A 161 6.61 24.09 17.68
CA PHE A 161 7.61 23.02 17.77
C PHE A 161 7.05 21.65 17.34
N LEU A 162 6.34 21.62 16.20
CA LEU A 162 5.85 20.36 15.65
C LEU A 162 7.00 19.36 15.48
N ILE A 163 6.79 18.17 16.01
CA ILE A 163 7.73 17.06 15.91
C ILE A 163 7.10 15.94 15.06
N GLN A 164 7.90 15.26 14.26
CA GLN A 164 7.48 14.10 13.49
C GLN A 164 8.55 13.01 13.61
N VAL A 165 8.13 11.78 13.87
CA VAL A 165 9.00 10.62 13.96
C VAL A 165 8.61 9.62 12.87
N TYR A 166 9.62 9.11 12.16
CA TYR A 166 9.49 8.03 11.20
C TYR A 166 10.11 6.76 11.78
N ILE A 167 9.37 5.66 11.77
CA ILE A 167 9.84 4.34 12.18
C ILE A 167 9.52 3.34 11.06
N ASN A 168 10.49 2.51 10.71
CA ASN A 168 10.29 1.35 9.85
C ASN A 168 9.91 0.15 10.72
N GLY A 169 8.66 -0.31 10.60
CA GLY A 169 8.17 -1.41 11.42
C GLY A 169 8.82 -2.75 11.08
N ARG A 170 9.32 -2.94 9.85
CA ARG A 170 10.04 -4.16 9.46
C ARG A 170 11.44 -4.21 10.03
N GLU A 171 12.11 -3.06 10.09
CA GLU A 171 13.42 -2.95 10.74
C GLU A 171 13.31 -3.24 12.24
N MET A 172 12.31 -2.67 12.92
CA MET A 172 12.03 -2.99 14.32
C MET A 172 11.81 -4.50 14.56
N MET A 173 11.11 -5.18 13.65
CA MET A 173 10.87 -6.62 13.81
C MET A 173 12.14 -7.47 13.67
N LYS A 174 13.19 -6.98 13.01
CA LYS A 174 14.50 -7.67 12.97
C LYS A 174 15.06 -7.84 14.36
N HIS A 175 15.11 -6.76 15.13
CA HIS A 175 15.59 -6.79 16.52
C HIS A 175 14.74 -7.73 17.39
N VAL A 176 13.41 -7.69 17.24
CA VAL A 176 12.51 -8.61 17.94
C VAL A 176 12.81 -10.07 17.56
N PHE A 177 13.13 -10.36 16.30
CA PHE A 177 13.48 -11.70 15.84
C PHE A 177 14.84 -12.15 16.36
N ASP A 178 15.84 -11.27 16.33
CA ASP A 178 17.19 -11.52 16.84
C ASP A 178 17.15 -11.83 18.36
N GLU A 179 16.38 -11.08 19.14
CA GLU A 179 16.18 -11.31 20.59
C GLU A 179 15.42 -12.60 20.93
N ASN A 180 14.73 -13.20 19.95
CA ASN A 180 13.87 -14.37 20.15
C ASN A 180 14.36 -15.62 19.38
N ASP A 181 15.60 -15.59 18.89
CA ASP A 181 16.25 -16.66 18.11
C ASP A 181 15.45 -17.07 16.85
N ILE A 182 14.80 -16.10 16.19
CA ILE A 182 14.05 -16.32 14.95
C ILE A 182 14.94 -15.92 13.77
N SER A 183 15.46 -16.91 13.04
CA SER A 183 16.20 -16.63 11.81
C SER A 183 15.29 -16.13 10.70
N TYR A 184 15.76 -15.17 9.91
CA TYR A 184 15.01 -14.58 8.81
C TYR A 184 15.92 -14.23 7.62
N GLN A 185 15.32 -14.08 6.44
CA GLN A 185 15.98 -13.48 5.28
C GLN A 185 15.13 -12.35 4.71
N MET A 186 15.80 -11.28 4.29
CA MET A 186 15.16 -10.07 3.80
C MET A 186 15.64 -9.68 2.40
N TYR A 187 14.70 -9.14 1.63
CA TYR A 187 14.99 -8.39 0.42
C TYR A 187 14.46 -6.97 0.60
N ASP A 188 15.38 -6.01 0.79
CA ASP A 188 15.03 -4.65 1.21
C ASP A 188 14.12 -4.73 2.47
N ASN A 189 13.02 -3.98 2.59
CA ASN A 189 12.10 -4.07 3.75
C ASN A 189 11.10 -5.26 3.75
N SER A 190 11.40 -6.39 3.10
CA SER A 190 10.49 -7.55 3.04
C SER A 190 11.12 -8.84 3.52
N PHE A 191 10.46 -9.50 4.48
CA PHE A 191 10.81 -10.86 4.91
C PHE A 191 10.30 -11.87 3.89
N PHE A 192 11.21 -12.66 3.32
CA PHE A 192 10.86 -13.75 2.40
C PHE A 192 11.07 -15.14 2.99
N GLU A 193 11.78 -15.23 4.10
CA GLU A 193 11.92 -16.44 4.89
C GLU A 193 11.96 -16.07 6.38
N ILE A 194 11.24 -16.83 7.20
CA ILE A 194 11.18 -16.71 8.66
C ILE A 194 11.10 -18.14 9.21
N SER A 195 11.99 -18.51 10.13
CA SER A 195 12.07 -19.88 10.67
C SER A 195 10.84 -20.31 11.46
N ASP A 196 10.28 -19.41 12.28
CA ASP A 196 9.05 -19.62 13.05
C ASP A 196 8.06 -18.48 12.81
N ILE A 197 7.23 -18.65 11.78
CA ILE A 197 6.24 -17.64 11.35
C ILE A 197 5.16 -17.44 12.42
N ALA A 198 4.79 -18.51 13.15
CA ALA A 198 3.73 -18.43 14.16
C ALA A 198 4.19 -17.59 15.36
N LYS A 199 5.38 -17.88 15.89
CA LYS A 199 6.00 -17.09 16.96
C LYS A 199 6.29 -15.67 16.50
N ALA A 200 6.81 -15.48 15.28
CA ALA A 200 7.05 -14.15 14.72
C ALA A 200 5.77 -13.30 14.66
N GLN A 201 4.65 -13.87 14.20
CA GLN A 201 3.38 -13.17 14.15
C GLN A 201 2.83 -12.89 15.55
N GLU A 202 2.98 -13.82 16.50
CA GLU A 202 2.57 -13.60 17.88
C GLU A 202 3.32 -12.43 18.52
N LEU A 203 4.64 -12.35 18.35
CA LEU A 203 5.46 -11.24 18.84
C LEU A 203 5.03 -9.91 18.20
N ALA A 204 4.78 -9.90 16.90
CA ALA A 204 4.28 -8.74 16.18
C ALA A 204 2.89 -8.29 16.67
N ASP A 205 2.00 -9.23 17.00
CA ASP A 205 0.64 -8.94 17.50
C ASP A 205 0.66 -8.40 18.95
N ARG A 206 1.75 -8.60 19.72
CA ARG A 206 1.94 -8.04 21.08
C ARG A 206 2.40 -6.58 21.11
N PHE A 207 2.58 -5.94 19.96
CA PHE A 207 3.07 -4.57 19.86
C PHE A 207 2.18 -3.56 20.61
N ASP A 208 2.77 -2.82 21.55
CA ASP A 208 2.08 -1.90 22.46
C ASP A 208 2.34 -0.42 22.12
N SER A 209 1.25 0.32 21.88
CA SER A 209 1.30 1.75 21.60
C SER A 209 1.77 2.59 22.79
N LYS A 210 1.56 2.14 24.04
CA LYS A 210 2.01 2.89 25.23
C LYS A 210 3.53 2.85 25.36
N SER A 211 4.14 1.69 25.13
CA SER A 211 5.60 1.57 25.08
C SER A 211 6.20 2.47 24.00
N LEU A 212 5.59 2.47 22.81
CA LEU A 212 6.00 3.38 21.74
C LEU A 212 5.90 4.85 22.15
N CYS A 213 4.80 5.30 22.77
CA CYS A 213 4.67 6.68 23.27
C CYS A 213 5.84 7.11 24.14
N ARG A 214 6.21 6.28 25.12
CA ARG A 214 7.33 6.60 26.03
C ARG A 214 8.64 6.77 25.27
N GLN A 215 8.91 5.93 24.27
CA GLN A 215 10.11 6.09 23.44
C GLN A 215 10.08 7.39 22.63
N LEU A 216 8.92 7.75 22.07
CA LEU A 216 8.76 9.01 21.35
C LEU A 216 8.98 10.22 22.26
N ASP A 217 8.52 10.16 23.52
CA ASP A 217 8.78 11.21 24.52
C ASP A 217 10.27 11.33 24.83
N LEU A 218 11.01 10.23 24.96
CA LEU A 218 12.46 10.25 25.14
C LEU A 218 13.18 10.94 23.96
N PHE A 219 12.80 10.62 22.73
CA PHE A 219 13.33 11.31 21.56
C PHE A 219 12.97 12.79 21.55
N ALA A 220 11.74 13.15 21.96
CA ALA A 220 11.30 14.53 22.03
C ALA A 220 12.12 15.36 23.02
N HIS A 221 12.39 14.84 24.22
CA HIS A 221 13.30 15.49 25.18
C HIS A 221 14.73 15.59 24.66
N LYS A 222 15.21 14.55 23.97
CA LYS A 222 16.57 14.56 23.39
C LYS A 222 16.73 15.72 22.39
N VAL A 223 15.75 15.94 21.50
CA VAL A 223 15.89 16.90 20.39
C VAL A 223 15.34 18.30 20.69
N ASN A 224 14.36 18.42 21.59
CA ASN A 224 13.71 19.69 21.92
C ASN A 224 14.08 20.16 23.35
N PRO A 225 15.11 21.00 23.52
CA PRO A 225 15.54 21.47 24.84
C PRO A 225 14.52 22.40 25.52
N TYR A 226 13.49 22.85 24.78
CA TYR A 226 12.45 23.72 25.31
C TYR A 226 11.24 22.93 25.84
N LEU A 227 11.21 21.61 25.65
CA LEU A 227 10.11 20.75 26.09
C LEU A 227 9.89 20.82 27.61
N ASP A 228 10.95 20.90 28.42
CA ASP A 228 10.83 21.01 29.88
C ASP A 228 10.05 22.27 30.30
N THR A 229 10.22 23.39 29.59
CA THR A 229 9.45 24.63 29.84
C THR A 229 7.98 24.45 29.49
N ILE A 230 7.70 23.76 28.37
CA ILE A 230 6.35 23.45 27.92
C ILE A 230 5.64 22.56 28.94
N GLU A 231 6.30 21.51 29.42
CA GLU A 231 5.75 20.58 30.39
C GLU A 231 5.53 21.22 31.76
N LYS A 232 6.46 22.06 32.22
CA LYS A 232 6.26 22.86 33.44
C LYS A 232 5.05 23.80 33.32
N THR A 233 4.86 24.39 32.15
CA THR A 233 3.76 25.35 31.92
C THR A 233 2.42 24.64 31.82
N PHE A 234 2.30 23.59 31.01
CA PHE A 234 1.00 22.98 30.69
C PHE A 234 0.72 21.66 31.44
N HIS A 235 1.69 21.17 32.23
CA HIS A 235 1.68 19.83 32.84
C HIS A 235 1.48 18.69 31.83
N GLN A 236 1.81 18.94 30.55
CA GLN A 236 1.64 18.02 29.43
C GLN A 236 2.70 18.29 28.37
N GLY A 237 3.28 17.22 27.82
CA GLY A 237 4.20 17.26 26.69
C GLY A 237 3.48 17.09 25.34
N TYR A 238 4.11 16.33 24.43
CA TYR A 238 3.55 16.08 23.11
C TYR A 238 2.34 15.14 23.14
N HIS A 239 1.29 15.51 22.40
CA HIS A 239 0.22 14.59 22.03
C HIS A 239 0.54 13.91 20.70
N TRP A 240 0.80 12.60 20.75
CA TRP A 240 1.20 11.80 19.60
C TRP A 240 0.02 11.33 18.74
N CYS A 241 0.14 11.59 17.44
CA CYS A 241 -0.85 11.30 16.42
C CYS A 241 -0.20 10.54 15.24
N VAL A 242 -0.85 9.48 14.76
CA VAL A 242 -0.47 8.78 13.53
C VAL A 242 -0.84 9.65 12.33
N ASP A 243 0.17 10.14 11.60
CA ASP A 243 -0.04 10.94 10.40
C ASP A 243 -0.31 10.06 9.19
N GLN A 244 0.54 9.05 9.00
CA GLN A 244 0.47 8.03 7.96
C GLN A 244 0.95 6.70 8.55
N CYS A 245 0.24 5.63 8.22
CA CYS A 245 0.63 4.28 8.62
C CYS A 245 0.42 3.31 7.45
N GLU A 246 1.47 2.56 7.13
CA GLU A 246 1.45 1.47 6.16
C GLU A 246 1.55 0.14 6.92
N TYR A 247 0.67 -0.80 6.63
CA TYR A 247 0.64 -2.13 7.26
C TYR A 247 0.60 -3.19 6.16
N ALA A 248 1.68 -3.97 6.10
CA ALA A 248 1.94 -4.92 5.04
C ALA A 248 1.62 -6.35 5.51
N THR A 249 1.15 -7.17 4.58
CA THR A 249 1.00 -8.61 4.71
C THR A 249 1.79 -9.25 3.60
N ASP A 250 2.86 -9.94 3.99
CA ASP A 250 3.78 -10.62 3.10
C ASP A 250 3.36 -12.07 2.99
N VAL A 251 3.00 -12.51 1.79
CA VAL A 251 2.80 -13.92 1.45
C VAL A 251 4.10 -14.43 0.85
N MET A 252 4.83 -15.23 1.62
CA MET A 252 6.18 -15.69 1.28
C MET A 252 6.10 -16.96 0.43
N PHE A 253 6.47 -16.87 -0.86
CA PHE A 253 6.55 -18.04 -1.72
C PHE A 253 7.89 -18.75 -1.55
N LYS A 254 7.88 -20.08 -1.73
CA LYS A 254 9.06 -20.95 -1.71
C LYS A 254 10.12 -20.58 -2.74
N SER A 255 9.73 -19.90 -3.82
CA SER A 255 10.62 -19.48 -4.90
C SER A 255 10.04 -18.27 -5.64
N ARG A 256 10.91 -17.50 -6.29
CA ARG A 256 10.50 -16.37 -7.14
C ARG A 256 9.67 -16.87 -8.32
N GLU A 257 10.08 -17.98 -8.93
CA GLU A 257 9.44 -18.60 -10.09
C GLU A 257 8.01 -19.04 -9.77
N ALA A 258 7.74 -19.48 -8.54
CA ALA A 258 6.40 -19.86 -8.11
C ALA A 258 5.43 -18.67 -8.10
N LEU A 259 5.90 -17.50 -7.66
CA LEU A 259 5.12 -16.26 -7.66
C LEU A 259 4.97 -15.73 -9.10
N GLU A 260 6.06 -15.68 -9.86
CA GLU A 260 6.05 -15.19 -11.25
C GLU A 260 5.10 -15.99 -12.14
N ASP A 261 5.01 -17.30 -11.95
CA ASP A 261 4.09 -18.16 -12.69
C ASP A 261 2.62 -17.72 -12.52
N ILE A 262 2.23 -17.22 -11.35
CA ILE A 262 0.84 -16.83 -11.08
C ILE A 262 0.59 -15.32 -11.22
N TYR A 263 1.65 -14.52 -11.22
CA TYR A 263 1.58 -13.06 -11.14
C TYR A 263 0.79 -12.40 -12.29
N PRO A 264 0.94 -12.81 -13.57
CA PRO A 264 0.13 -12.26 -14.65
C PRO A 264 -1.37 -12.47 -14.44
N SER A 265 -1.78 -13.62 -13.87
CA SER A 265 -3.18 -13.88 -13.56
C SER A 265 -3.67 -13.07 -12.36
N LEU A 266 -2.80 -12.77 -11.38
CA LEU A 266 -3.14 -11.84 -10.28
C LEU A 266 -3.39 -10.42 -10.82
N VAL A 267 -2.50 -9.95 -11.69
CA VAL A 267 -2.62 -8.62 -12.30
C VAL A 267 -3.85 -8.53 -13.20
N GLY A 268 -4.03 -9.52 -14.08
CA GLY A 268 -5.19 -9.59 -14.96
C GLY A 268 -6.50 -9.61 -14.18
N ARG A 269 -6.59 -10.43 -13.13
CA ARG A 269 -7.79 -10.49 -12.29
C ARG A 269 -8.08 -9.15 -11.61
N ALA A 270 -7.08 -8.52 -10.99
CA ALA A 270 -7.32 -7.24 -10.37
C ALA A 270 -7.72 -6.16 -11.39
N PHE A 271 -7.14 -6.20 -12.59
CA PHE A 271 -7.41 -5.21 -13.63
C PHE A 271 -8.79 -5.35 -14.27
N TYR A 272 -9.18 -6.57 -14.63
CA TYR A 272 -10.42 -6.83 -15.38
C TYR A 272 -11.63 -7.10 -14.48
N ASP A 273 -11.43 -7.77 -13.33
CA ASP A 273 -12.54 -8.20 -12.49
C ASP A 273 -12.87 -7.19 -11.38
N PHE A 274 -11.92 -6.33 -10.99
CA PHE A 274 -12.17 -5.31 -9.96
C PHE A 274 -12.46 -3.93 -10.53
N HIS A 275 -13.48 -3.31 -9.99
CA HIS A 275 -13.80 -1.90 -10.17
C HIS A 275 -13.13 -1.06 -9.10
N CYS A 276 -12.96 0.25 -9.35
CA CYS A 276 -12.41 1.16 -8.36
C CYS A 276 -13.23 1.18 -7.05
N THR A 277 -14.53 0.86 -7.11
CA THR A 277 -15.44 0.76 -5.98
C THR A 277 -15.25 -0.48 -5.11
N ASP A 278 -14.50 -1.50 -5.55
CA ASP A 278 -14.24 -2.69 -4.73
C ASP A 278 -13.36 -2.40 -3.51
N ILE A 279 -12.66 -1.27 -3.52
CA ILE A 279 -11.98 -0.77 -2.33
C ILE A 279 -12.90 -0.64 -1.12
N PHE A 280 -14.18 -0.32 -1.30
CA PHE A 280 -15.12 -0.26 -0.18
C PHE A 280 -15.23 -1.62 0.50
N SER A 281 -15.39 -2.68 -0.28
CA SER A 281 -15.45 -4.06 0.22
C SER A 281 -14.15 -4.46 0.92
N PHE A 282 -12.99 -4.14 0.33
CA PHE A 282 -11.68 -4.40 0.96
C PHE A 282 -11.56 -3.67 2.31
N LEU A 283 -12.04 -2.44 2.39
CA LEU A 283 -12.03 -1.64 3.62
C LEU A 283 -13.16 -1.99 4.60
N GLY A 284 -13.97 -3.01 4.33
CA GLY A 284 -15.07 -3.45 5.20
C GLY A 284 -16.23 -2.46 5.24
N ARG A 285 -16.43 -1.69 4.16
CA ARG A 285 -17.47 -0.69 4.00
C ARG A 285 -18.44 -1.09 2.89
N LYS A 286 -19.67 -0.58 3.01
CA LYS A 286 -20.64 -0.64 1.92
C LYS A 286 -20.56 0.65 1.12
N LEU A 287 -20.56 0.55 -0.21
CA LEU A 287 -20.71 1.71 -1.08
C LEU A 287 -22.07 2.37 -0.80
N HIS A 288 -22.06 3.65 -0.49
CA HIS A 288 -23.29 4.41 -0.22
C HIS A 288 -23.51 5.42 -1.34
N HIS A 289 -24.75 5.58 -1.81
CA HIS A 289 -25.08 6.48 -2.93
C HIS A 289 -24.75 7.96 -2.67
N LYS A 290 -24.62 8.36 -1.40
CA LYS A 290 -24.18 9.70 -0.96
C LYS A 290 -22.66 9.83 -0.75
N PHE A 291 -21.86 8.88 -1.21
CA PHE A 291 -20.40 8.97 -1.04
C PHE A 291 -19.86 10.18 -1.82
N GLN A 292 -19.32 11.14 -1.08
CA GLN A 292 -18.63 12.32 -1.61
C GLN A 292 -17.12 12.08 -1.46
N GLY A 293 -16.48 11.61 -2.52
CA GLY A 293 -15.04 11.30 -2.54
C GLY A 293 -14.63 10.55 -3.81
N GLU A 294 -13.33 10.41 -4.00
CA GLU A 294 -12.76 9.71 -5.15
C GLU A 294 -12.40 8.27 -4.79
N ALA A 295 -12.73 7.34 -5.69
CA ALA A 295 -12.26 5.97 -5.70
C ALA A 295 -11.49 5.71 -7.01
N VAL A 296 -10.21 5.36 -6.91
CA VAL A 296 -9.29 5.24 -8.05
C VAL A 296 -8.60 3.88 -8.05
N SER A 297 -8.42 3.30 -9.23
CA SER A 297 -7.50 2.18 -9.48
C SER A 297 -6.33 2.64 -10.35
N ASP A 298 -5.10 2.31 -9.95
CA ASP A 298 -3.85 2.63 -10.65
C ASP A 298 -3.04 1.35 -10.86
N TYR A 299 -2.55 1.18 -12.09
CA TYR A 299 -1.79 0.01 -12.55
C TYR A 299 -0.51 0.49 -13.19
N ARG A 300 0.64 0.08 -12.65
CA ARG A 300 1.94 0.52 -13.17
C ARG A 300 2.91 -0.65 -13.27
N LYS A 301 3.57 -0.77 -14.42
CA LYS A 301 4.78 -1.59 -14.58
C LYS A 301 5.98 -0.78 -14.07
N ARG A 302 6.69 -1.34 -13.10
CA ARG A 302 7.93 -0.82 -12.52
C ARG A 302 9.08 -1.78 -12.82
N PRO A 303 10.35 -1.38 -12.62
CA PRO A 303 11.48 -2.30 -12.75
C PRO A 303 11.31 -3.56 -11.90
N GLU A 304 10.70 -3.45 -10.71
CA GLU A 304 10.51 -4.58 -9.79
C GLU A 304 9.31 -5.48 -10.13
N GLY A 305 8.40 -5.04 -11.02
CA GLY A 305 7.18 -5.79 -11.34
C GLY A 305 5.96 -4.90 -11.57
N TRP A 306 4.77 -5.49 -11.52
CA TRP A 306 3.52 -4.72 -11.60
C TRP A 306 3.08 -4.26 -10.21
N ARG A 307 2.54 -3.06 -10.10
CA ARG A 307 1.87 -2.58 -8.89
C ARG A 307 0.42 -2.28 -9.19
N ILE A 308 -0.45 -2.82 -8.37
CA ILE A 308 -1.89 -2.56 -8.36
C ILE A 308 -2.20 -1.74 -7.13
N LYS A 309 -2.89 -0.61 -7.30
CA LYS A 309 -3.27 0.26 -6.19
C LYS A 309 -4.71 0.69 -6.31
N PHE A 310 -5.47 0.47 -5.25
CA PHE A 310 -6.79 1.06 -5.07
C PHE A 310 -6.70 2.17 -4.03
N LYS A 311 -7.35 3.31 -4.29
CA LYS A 311 -7.36 4.47 -3.40
C LYS A 311 -8.80 4.92 -3.15
N MET A 312 -9.14 5.17 -1.89
CA MET A 312 -10.42 5.75 -1.44
C MET A 312 -10.09 6.96 -0.59
N LYS A 313 -10.38 8.16 -1.11
CA LYS A 313 -9.94 9.43 -0.49
C LYS A 313 -8.45 9.39 -0.17
N SER A 314 -8.06 9.56 1.09
CA SER A 314 -6.66 9.56 1.52
C SER A 314 -6.11 8.17 1.85
N ASN A 315 -6.95 7.13 1.85
CA ASN A 315 -6.54 5.76 2.20
C ASN A 315 -6.33 4.92 0.94
N SER A 316 -5.45 3.93 1.00
CA SER A 316 -5.20 3.06 -0.16
C SER A 316 -4.79 1.67 0.24
N ILE A 317 -5.08 0.69 -0.62
CA ILE A 317 -4.53 -0.66 -0.54
C ILE A 317 -3.77 -0.94 -1.84
N LYS A 318 -2.59 -1.55 -1.74
CA LYS A 318 -1.77 -1.92 -2.90
C LYS A 318 -1.33 -3.37 -2.83
N MET A 319 -1.22 -4.00 -3.99
CA MET A 319 -0.60 -5.31 -4.17
C MET A 319 0.56 -5.17 -5.14
N TYR A 320 1.67 -5.81 -4.80
CA TYR A 320 2.84 -5.91 -5.65
C TYR A 320 3.69 -7.10 -5.23
N ASP A 321 4.55 -7.57 -6.13
CA ASP A 321 5.59 -8.53 -5.83
C ASP A 321 6.87 -7.84 -5.37
N LYS A 322 7.61 -8.51 -4.49
CA LYS A 322 8.92 -8.08 -4.01
C LYS A 322 9.76 -9.32 -3.77
N PHE A 323 10.70 -9.61 -4.67
CA PHE A 323 11.40 -10.89 -4.72
C PHE A 323 10.41 -12.07 -4.71
N SER A 324 10.54 -13.08 -3.86
CA SER A 324 9.58 -14.18 -3.73
C SER A 324 8.34 -13.85 -2.87
N CYS A 325 8.13 -12.60 -2.46
CA CYS A 325 6.97 -12.20 -1.66
C CYS A 325 5.88 -11.53 -2.50
N LEU A 326 4.63 -11.96 -2.32
CA LEU A 326 3.46 -11.17 -2.71
C LEU A 326 3.06 -10.30 -1.52
N ARG A 327 3.23 -8.98 -1.64
CA ARG A 327 2.88 -8.03 -0.59
C ARG A 327 1.54 -7.38 -0.89
N VAL A 328 0.64 -7.43 0.08
CA VAL A 328 -0.56 -6.59 0.14
C VAL A 328 -0.39 -5.61 1.29
N GLU A 329 -0.51 -4.32 1.01
CA GLU A 329 -0.27 -3.27 1.99
C GLU A 329 -1.42 -2.26 2.02
N MET A 330 -1.93 -2.01 3.22
CA MET A 330 -2.91 -0.99 3.51
C MET A 330 -2.21 0.26 4.06
N THR A 331 -2.55 1.42 3.48
CA THR A 331 -2.11 2.73 3.93
C THR A 331 -3.30 3.51 4.49
N ILE A 332 -3.24 3.87 5.77
CA ILE A 332 -4.24 4.71 6.45
C ILE A 332 -3.62 6.10 6.70
N ASN A 333 -4.13 7.10 5.97
CA ASN A 333 -3.79 8.52 6.19
C ASN A 333 -4.94 9.30 6.82
N ASP A 334 -6.18 8.87 6.57
CA ASP A 334 -7.38 9.43 7.20
C ASP A 334 -8.16 8.34 7.95
N PRO A 335 -7.95 8.20 9.27
CA PRO A 335 -8.62 7.19 10.09
C PRO A 335 -10.11 7.46 10.29
N LYS A 336 -10.60 8.69 10.06
CA LYS A 336 -12.02 9.05 10.31
C LYS A 336 -12.98 8.26 9.43
N GLU A 337 -12.48 7.68 8.34
CA GLU A 337 -13.24 6.77 7.48
C GLU A 337 -13.59 5.43 8.15
N PHE A 338 -12.88 5.08 9.22
CA PHE A 338 -13.09 3.87 10.01
C PHE A 338 -13.69 4.19 11.39
N LYS A 339 -14.14 3.15 12.10
CA LYS A 339 -14.71 3.29 13.43
C LYS A 339 -13.88 2.59 14.51
N VAL A 340 -13.85 3.22 15.68
CA VAL A 340 -13.33 2.66 16.93
C VAL A 340 -14.45 2.63 17.96
N TYR A 341 -14.49 1.58 18.77
CA TYR A 341 -15.44 1.45 19.87
C TYR A 341 -14.78 2.00 21.14
N LYS A 342 -15.37 3.05 21.72
CA LYS A 342 -14.84 3.67 22.94
C LYS A 342 -15.95 4.32 23.75
N ASP A 343 -15.62 4.67 24.99
CA ASP A 343 -16.46 5.51 25.83
C ASP A 343 -16.54 6.92 25.24
N VAL A 344 -17.78 7.40 25.07
CA VAL A 344 -18.11 8.75 24.65
C VAL A 344 -18.78 9.43 25.83
N HIS A 345 -18.15 10.48 26.33
CA HIS A 345 -18.69 11.35 27.36
C HIS A 345 -19.61 12.39 26.72
N HIS A 346 -20.81 12.55 27.27
CA HIS A 346 -21.83 13.50 26.82
C HIS A 346 -21.79 14.76 27.69
N GLU A 347 -22.42 15.84 27.21
CA GLU A 347 -22.47 17.13 27.92
C GLU A 347 -23.20 17.04 29.27
N ASP A 348 -24.09 16.07 29.43
CA ASP A 348 -24.81 15.77 30.67
C ASP A 348 -23.96 15.00 31.71
N GLY A 349 -22.67 14.76 31.42
CA GLY A 349 -21.74 14.05 32.29
C GLY A 349 -21.84 12.52 32.21
N THR A 350 -22.79 11.96 31.46
CA THR A 350 -22.91 10.51 31.26
C THR A 350 -21.86 9.99 30.27
N ALA A 351 -21.55 8.70 30.34
CA ALA A 351 -20.69 8.02 29.38
C ALA A 351 -21.45 6.85 28.73
N SER A 352 -21.29 6.67 27.42
CA SER A 352 -21.75 5.45 26.75
C SER A 352 -20.77 4.94 25.72
N LYS A 353 -20.68 3.61 25.60
CA LYS A 353 -19.82 2.96 24.61
C LYS A 353 -20.47 2.94 23.24
N ARG A 354 -19.86 3.63 22.28
CA ARG A 354 -20.40 3.76 20.92
C ARG A 354 -19.30 3.63 19.88
N TRP A 355 -19.68 3.18 18.69
CA TRP A 355 -18.82 3.19 17.51
C TRP A 355 -18.75 4.60 16.94
N VAL A 356 -17.57 5.23 17.02
CA VAL A 356 -17.34 6.60 16.53
C VAL A 356 -16.22 6.61 15.49
N PRO A 357 -16.14 7.65 14.62
CA PRO A 357 -15.01 7.83 13.73
C PRO A 357 -13.67 7.72 14.46
N MET A 358 -12.75 6.90 13.94
CA MET A 358 -11.44 6.69 14.54
C MET A 358 -10.58 7.95 14.39
N GLY A 359 -10.02 8.43 15.49
CA GLY A 359 -9.11 9.57 15.52
C GLY A 359 -7.67 9.18 15.25
N LYS A 360 -6.80 10.18 15.03
CA LYS A 360 -5.37 9.99 14.77
C LYS A 360 -4.53 9.66 16.01
N SER A 361 -5.09 9.65 17.21
CA SER A 361 -4.30 9.37 18.42
C SER A 361 -3.57 8.03 18.32
N ILE A 362 -2.29 8.01 18.70
CA ILE A 362 -1.46 6.80 18.73
C ILE A 362 -2.04 5.68 19.60
N ALA A 363 -2.90 6.01 20.58
CA ALA A 363 -3.63 5.01 21.37
C ALA A 363 -4.51 4.09 20.49
N ASN A 364 -4.91 4.54 19.29
CA ASN A 364 -5.67 3.73 18.35
C ASN A 364 -4.80 2.84 17.45
N LEU A 365 -3.48 2.79 17.61
CA LEU A 365 -2.58 2.08 16.69
C LEU A 365 -2.91 0.58 16.58
N TYR A 366 -3.38 -0.06 17.65
CA TYR A 366 -3.91 -1.43 17.60
C TYR A 366 -5.05 -1.56 16.56
N ARG A 367 -5.96 -0.58 16.52
CA ARG A 367 -7.10 -0.57 15.62
C ARG A 367 -6.68 -0.30 14.17
N TYR A 368 -5.63 0.49 13.96
CA TYR A 368 -5.00 0.63 12.64
C TYR A 368 -4.49 -0.74 12.14
N ALA A 369 -3.80 -1.51 12.99
CA ALA A 369 -3.35 -2.86 12.64
C ALA A 369 -4.52 -3.80 12.32
N GLU A 370 -5.55 -3.85 13.17
CA GLU A 370 -6.73 -4.69 12.97
C GLU A 370 -7.44 -4.42 11.63
N ILE A 371 -7.72 -3.13 11.35
CA ILE A 371 -8.40 -2.72 10.11
C ILE A 371 -7.55 -3.11 8.91
N SER A 372 -6.24 -2.89 8.99
CA SER A 372 -5.32 -3.13 7.89
C SER A 372 -5.14 -4.62 7.63
N LYS A 373 -4.93 -5.44 8.67
CA LYS A 373 -4.85 -6.90 8.59
C LYS A 373 -6.13 -7.48 7.97
N ALA A 374 -7.29 -6.98 8.40
CA ALA A 374 -8.58 -7.40 7.83
C ALA A 374 -8.76 -6.95 6.37
N ALA A 375 -8.29 -5.76 6.00
CA ALA A 375 -8.37 -5.26 4.62
C ALA A 375 -7.46 -6.05 3.68
N ASN A 376 -6.20 -6.29 4.08
CA ASN A 376 -5.26 -7.11 3.33
C ASN A 376 -5.80 -8.53 3.15
N LYS A 377 -6.37 -9.12 4.21
CA LYS A 377 -7.01 -10.44 4.13
C LYS A 377 -8.16 -10.46 3.12
N ARG A 378 -9.11 -9.51 3.20
CA ARG A 378 -10.23 -9.44 2.24
C ARG A 378 -9.76 -9.28 0.79
N PHE A 379 -8.68 -8.53 0.59
CA PHE A 379 -8.06 -8.38 -0.74
C PHE A 379 -7.42 -9.68 -1.23
N LEU A 380 -6.72 -10.42 -0.37
CA LEU A 380 -6.19 -11.74 -0.73
C LEU A 380 -7.30 -12.76 -0.99
N ASP A 381 -8.38 -12.73 -0.20
CA ASP A 381 -9.52 -13.63 -0.32
C ASP A 381 -10.34 -13.37 -1.61
N SER A 382 -10.29 -12.15 -2.16
CA SER A 382 -10.93 -11.82 -3.44
C SER A 382 -10.11 -12.30 -4.66
N MET A 383 -8.83 -12.60 -4.48
CA MET A 383 -7.96 -13.20 -5.49
C MET A 383 -8.20 -14.71 -5.60
N GLN A 384 -9.26 -15.07 -6.33
CA GLN A 384 -9.67 -16.46 -6.53
C GLN A 384 -9.41 -16.94 -7.96
N ASN A 385 -9.44 -18.25 -8.20
CA ASN A 385 -9.28 -18.87 -9.52
C ASN A 385 -8.06 -18.32 -10.30
N ILE A 386 -6.94 -18.14 -9.61
CA ILE A 386 -5.72 -17.61 -10.20
C ILE A 386 -5.09 -18.74 -11.01
N ILE A 387 -4.77 -18.50 -12.27
CA ILE A 387 -4.31 -19.56 -13.19
C ILE A 387 -2.82 -19.34 -13.49
N PRO A 388 -1.96 -20.34 -13.26
CA PRO A 388 -0.55 -20.20 -13.59
C PRO A 388 -0.32 -20.00 -15.10
N ALA A 389 0.63 -19.16 -15.47
CA ALA A 389 1.01 -18.89 -16.85
C ALA A 389 1.48 -20.17 -17.55
N LYS A 390 2.26 -21.01 -16.86
CA LYS A 390 2.67 -22.33 -17.35
C LYS A 390 1.47 -23.25 -17.61
N THR A 391 0.35 -23.06 -16.91
CA THR A 391 -0.89 -23.79 -17.20
C THR A 391 -1.51 -23.33 -18.52
N ILE A 392 -1.53 -22.02 -18.79
CA ILE A 392 -2.02 -21.48 -20.08
C ILE A 392 -1.16 -22.01 -21.23
N GLU A 393 0.17 -22.02 -21.07
CA GLU A 393 1.09 -22.57 -22.07
C GLU A 393 0.80 -24.07 -22.33
N LYS A 394 0.67 -24.88 -21.26
CA LYS A 394 0.27 -26.29 -21.38
C LYS A 394 -1.10 -26.46 -22.03
N GLU A 395 -2.06 -25.60 -21.71
CA GLU A 395 -3.39 -25.60 -22.30
C GLU A 395 -3.35 -25.28 -23.80
N ILE A 396 -2.53 -24.30 -24.22
CA ILE A 396 -2.28 -23.97 -25.63
C ILE A 396 -1.61 -25.15 -26.34
N ASN A 397 -0.51 -25.67 -25.78
CA ASN A 397 0.20 -26.81 -26.36
C ASN A 397 -0.71 -28.05 -26.49
N SER A 398 -1.59 -28.28 -25.51
CA SER A 398 -2.58 -29.36 -25.57
C SER A 398 -3.51 -29.23 -26.77
N ILE A 399 -4.03 -28.03 -27.09
CA ILE A 399 -4.91 -27.85 -28.26
C ILE A 399 -4.17 -27.92 -29.60
N CYS A 400 -2.84 -27.75 -29.59
CA CYS A 400 -1.99 -27.95 -30.76
C CYS A 400 -1.76 -29.44 -31.08
N THR A 401 -2.08 -30.35 -30.14
CA THR A 401 -1.89 -31.80 -30.31
C THR A 401 -3.19 -32.53 -30.67
N ARG A 402 -3.07 -33.75 -31.21
CA ARG A 402 -4.20 -34.62 -31.54
C ARG A 402 -4.88 -35.11 -30.25
N LYS A 403 -6.21 -35.13 -30.23
CA LYS A 403 -7.01 -35.57 -29.07
C LYS A 403 -8.04 -36.64 -29.47
N LYS A 404 -8.15 -37.71 -28.68
CA LYS A 404 -9.20 -38.74 -28.84
C LYS A 404 -10.35 -38.47 -27.85
N VAL A 405 -11.58 -38.45 -28.34
CA VAL A 405 -12.81 -38.29 -27.55
C VAL A 405 -13.84 -39.28 -28.08
N GLU A 406 -14.39 -40.14 -27.22
CA GLU A 406 -15.43 -41.14 -27.58
C GLU A 406 -15.05 -41.97 -28.82
N GLY A 407 -13.81 -42.47 -28.86
CA GLY A 407 -13.28 -43.27 -29.98
C GLY A 407 -12.95 -42.47 -31.25
N ARG A 408 -13.30 -41.17 -31.33
CA ARG A 408 -12.99 -40.30 -32.48
C ARG A 408 -11.73 -39.49 -32.24
N SER A 409 -10.89 -39.40 -33.28
CA SER A 409 -9.65 -38.61 -33.24
C SER A 409 -9.86 -37.24 -33.88
N TYR A 410 -9.53 -36.19 -33.14
CA TYR A 410 -9.57 -34.80 -33.59
C TYR A 410 -8.13 -34.28 -33.73
N SER A 411 -7.82 -33.61 -34.85
CA SER A 411 -6.51 -33.00 -35.05
C SER A 411 -6.27 -31.84 -34.07
N GLY A 412 -5.00 -31.47 -33.88
CA GLY A 412 -4.64 -30.23 -33.18
C GLY A 412 -4.89 -28.99 -34.04
N TYR A 413 -4.84 -27.82 -33.43
CA TYR A 413 -4.88 -26.53 -34.11
C TYR A 413 -3.46 -26.04 -34.42
N ASN A 414 -3.24 -25.57 -35.64
CA ASN A 414 -2.10 -24.70 -35.92
C ASN A 414 -2.49 -23.29 -35.47
N VAL A 415 -2.24 -23.00 -34.19
CA VAL A 415 -2.66 -21.74 -33.56
C VAL A 415 -2.07 -20.51 -34.23
N TRP A 416 -0.99 -20.62 -35.02
CA TRP A 416 -0.37 -19.51 -35.73
C TRP A 416 -0.93 -19.24 -37.13
N SER A 417 -1.71 -20.18 -37.67
CA SER A 417 -2.33 -20.03 -39.01
C SER A 417 -3.36 -18.89 -39.06
N ALA A 418 -3.43 -18.19 -40.19
CA ALA A 418 -4.41 -17.12 -40.41
C ALA A 418 -5.87 -17.63 -40.25
N GLU A 419 -6.17 -18.83 -40.75
CA GLU A 419 -7.51 -19.42 -40.66
C GLU A 419 -7.91 -19.72 -39.21
N THR A 420 -7.02 -20.30 -38.39
CA THR A 420 -7.32 -20.59 -36.98
C THR A 420 -7.53 -19.30 -36.18
N PHE A 421 -6.73 -18.28 -36.45
CA PHE A 421 -6.90 -16.97 -35.82
C PHE A 421 -8.24 -16.32 -36.17
N LEU A 422 -8.62 -16.30 -37.44
CA LEU A 422 -9.92 -15.80 -37.87
C LEU A 422 -11.07 -16.55 -37.20
N LEU A 423 -10.94 -17.88 -37.05
CA LEU A 423 -11.92 -18.68 -36.32
C LEU A 423 -12.00 -18.28 -34.85
N PHE A 424 -10.87 -18.15 -34.16
CA PHE A 424 -10.82 -17.80 -32.73
C PHE A 424 -11.35 -16.40 -32.47
N GLU A 425 -11.05 -15.44 -33.33
CA GLU A 425 -11.62 -14.09 -33.27
C GLU A 425 -13.14 -14.11 -33.51
N ALA A 426 -13.59 -14.83 -34.55
CA ALA A 426 -15.01 -14.91 -34.87
C ALA A 426 -15.84 -15.51 -33.73
N VAL A 427 -15.37 -16.57 -33.08
CA VAL A 427 -16.11 -17.19 -31.96
C VAL A 427 -15.97 -16.42 -30.65
N SER A 428 -14.91 -15.61 -30.50
CA SER A 428 -14.65 -14.78 -29.31
C SER A 428 -15.25 -13.38 -29.39
N ASP A 429 -15.96 -13.04 -30.46
CA ASP A 429 -16.66 -11.77 -30.62
C ASP A 429 -17.63 -11.52 -29.45
N GLY A 430 -17.50 -10.34 -28.82
CA GLY A 430 -18.27 -9.94 -27.64
C GLY A 430 -19.78 -10.02 -27.83
N LYS A 431 -20.30 -9.91 -29.06
CA LYS A 431 -21.75 -10.03 -29.33
C LYS A 431 -22.31 -11.42 -29.00
N TYR A 432 -21.46 -12.45 -28.92
CA TYR A 432 -21.85 -13.82 -28.59
C TYR A 432 -21.73 -14.16 -27.10
N LEU A 433 -21.28 -13.23 -26.26
CA LEU A 433 -20.96 -13.50 -24.85
C LEU A 433 -22.17 -14.02 -24.05
N ILE A 434 -23.35 -13.43 -24.28
CA ILE A 434 -24.58 -13.74 -23.53
C ILE A 434 -25.40 -14.83 -24.24
N ARG A 435 -25.69 -14.64 -25.53
CA ARG A 435 -26.61 -15.51 -26.29
C ARG A 435 -25.88 -16.64 -27.04
N GLY A 436 -24.56 -16.70 -27.01
CA GLY A 436 -23.78 -17.63 -27.82
C GLY A 436 -23.88 -17.37 -29.32
N PHE A 437 -23.26 -18.25 -30.10
CA PHE A 437 -23.25 -18.21 -31.57
C PHE A 437 -23.78 -19.49 -32.18
N THR A 438 -24.21 -19.40 -33.43
CA THR A 438 -24.67 -20.51 -34.26
C THR A 438 -23.69 -20.76 -35.41
N ASN A 439 -23.80 -21.93 -36.03
CA ASN A 439 -23.01 -22.26 -37.20
C ASN A 439 -23.21 -21.24 -38.34
N ARG A 440 -24.47 -20.79 -38.57
CA ARG A 440 -24.79 -19.79 -39.59
C ARG A 440 -24.04 -18.48 -39.34
N GLU A 441 -24.11 -17.97 -38.11
CA GLU A 441 -23.47 -16.70 -37.74
C GLU A 441 -21.95 -16.73 -37.94
N ILE A 442 -21.27 -17.83 -37.55
CA ILE A 442 -19.81 -17.97 -37.75
C ILE A 442 -19.42 -18.13 -39.22
N ARG A 443 -20.20 -18.86 -40.03
CA ARG A 443 -19.91 -18.96 -41.48
C ARG A 443 -19.94 -17.61 -42.18
N HIS A 444 -20.96 -16.80 -41.84
CA HIS A 444 -21.13 -15.47 -42.40
C HIS A 444 -20.07 -14.48 -41.90
N SER A 445 -19.53 -14.66 -40.69
CA SER A 445 -18.47 -13.77 -40.18
C SER A 445 -17.06 -14.11 -40.68
N MET A 446 -16.82 -15.34 -41.14
CA MET A 446 -15.49 -15.78 -41.61
C MET A 446 -15.20 -15.44 -43.09
N ASN A 447 -16.06 -14.66 -43.76
CA ASN A 447 -15.91 -14.25 -45.17
C ASN A 447 -15.57 -15.40 -46.13
N ARG A 448 -16.19 -16.57 -45.94
CA ARG A 448 -15.99 -17.74 -46.80
C ARG A 448 -16.81 -17.62 -48.09
N ASP A 449 -16.26 -18.06 -49.21
CA ASP A 449 -16.99 -18.16 -50.48
C ASP A 449 -18.21 -19.07 -50.34
N ASN A 450 -19.37 -18.53 -50.75
CA ASN A 450 -20.67 -19.20 -50.70
C ASN A 450 -20.97 -19.84 -49.31
N PRO A 451 -21.21 -19.02 -48.26
CA PRO A 451 -21.31 -19.45 -46.87
C PRO A 451 -22.50 -20.37 -46.60
N ASP A 452 -23.47 -20.45 -47.50
CA ASP A 452 -24.65 -21.30 -47.37
C ASP A 452 -24.60 -22.59 -48.22
N SER A 453 -23.51 -22.83 -48.92
CA SER A 453 -23.24 -24.12 -49.58
C SER A 453 -23.15 -25.27 -48.57
N ALA A 454 -23.68 -26.45 -48.92
CA ALA A 454 -23.67 -27.63 -48.06
C ALA A 454 -22.27 -28.01 -47.56
N ARG A 455 -21.24 -27.79 -48.40
CA ARG A 455 -19.83 -27.98 -48.08
C ARG A 455 -19.39 -27.13 -46.89
N VAL A 456 -19.64 -25.82 -46.90
CA VAL A 456 -19.22 -24.91 -45.81
C VAL A 456 -20.02 -25.19 -44.53
N LYS A 457 -21.32 -25.52 -44.64
CA LYS A 457 -22.13 -25.94 -43.47
C LYS A 457 -21.51 -27.14 -42.75
N GLY A 458 -21.09 -28.15 -43.52
CA GLY A 458 -20.45 -29.36 -43.03
C GLY A 458 -19.07 -29.10 -42.42
N GLN A 459 -18.23 -28.28 -43.08
CA GLN A 459 -16.92 -27.89 -42.57
C GLN A 459 -17.01 -27.17 -41.22
N THR A 460 -17.89 -26.17 -41.08
CA THR A 460 -18.05 -25.45 -39.81
C THR A 460 -18.60 -26.35 -38.70
N SER A 461 -19.45 -27.33 -39.04
CA SER A 461 -19.94 -28.31 -38.06
C SER A 461 -18.83 -29.22 -37.55
N ARG A 462 -17.90 -29.62 -38.43
CA ARG A 462 -16.70 -30.38 -38.06
C ARG A 462 -15.77 -29.53 -37.19
N GLU A 463 -15.57 -28.27 -37.52
CA GLU A 463 -14.80 -27.34 -36.68
C GLU A 463 -15.43 -27.15 -35.30
N PHE A 464 -16.75 -26.97 -35.19
CA PHE A 464 -17.40 -26.88 -33.88
C PHE A 464 -17.25 -28.18 -33.07
N SER A 465 -17.27 -29.33 -33.74
CA SER A 465 -17.01 -30.62 -33.08
C SER A 465 -15.58 -30.70 -32.56
N LYS A 466 -14.60 -30.20 -33.33
CA LYS A 466 -13.19 -30.12 -32.93
C LYS A 466 -12.98 -29.12 -31.78
N LEU A 467 -13.56 -27.93 -31.83
CA LEU A 467 -13.56 -26.94 -30.75
C LEU A 467 -14.14 -27.53 -29.46
N ARG A 468 -15.24 -28.29 -29.54
CA ARG A 468 -15.84 -28.99 -28.39
C ARG A 468 -14.94 -30.10 -27.85
N ALA A 469 -14.35 -30.92 -28.72
CA ALA A 469 -13.44 -31.99 -28.32
C ALA A 469 -12.23 -31.44 -27.53
N HIS A 470 -11.71 -30.28 -27.95
CA HIS A 470 -10.64 -29.56 -27.24
C HIS A 470 -11.11 -28.80 -25.99
N GLY A 471 -12.42 -28.72 -25.76
CA GLY A 471 -13.03 -28.06 -24.61
C GLY A 471 -13.09 -26.55 -24.71
N LEU A 472 -12.92 -25.98 -25.91
CA LEU A 472 -12.88 -24.54 -26.15
C LEU A 472 -14.28 -23.91 -26.24
N ILE A 473 -15.28 -24.68 -26.63
CA ILE A 473 -16.67 -24.25 -26.69
C ILE A 473 -17.57 -25.32 -26.06
N ARG A 474 -18.76 -24.91 -25.61
CA ARG A 474 -19.81 -25.80 -25.11
C ARG A 474 -21.11 -25.55 -25.86
N LYS A 475 -21.90 -26.61 -26.07
CA LYS A 475 -23.23 -26.51 -26.69
C LYS A 475 -24.27 -26.15 -25.62
N ILE A 476 -25.17 -25.24 -25.94
CA ILE A 476 -26.32 -24.94 -25.07
C ILE A 476 -27.36 -26.07 -25.24
N PRO A 477 -27.83 -26.70 -24.14
CA PRO A 477 -28.87 -27.72 -24.21
C PRO A 477 -30.11 -27.24 -24.96
N HIS A 478 -30.75 -28.13 -25.72
CA HIS A 478 -31.96 -27.85 -26.50
C HIS A 478 -31.85 -26.67 -27.48
N SER A 479 -30.64 -26.28 -27.88
CA SER A 479 -30.40 -25.16 -28.79
C SER A 479 -29.38 -25.50 -29.88
N ARG A 480 -29.40 -24.71 -30.97
CA ARG A 480 -28.37 -24.71 -32.03
C ARG A 480 -27.19 -23.78 -31.69
N ARG A 481 -27.16 -23.23 -30.47
CA ARG A 481 -26.19 -22.24 -30.01
C ARG A 481 -25.05 -22.87 -29.21
N TYR A 482 -23.89 -22.23 -29.29
CA TYR A 482 -22.66 -22.59 -28.60
C TYR A 482 -22.13 -21.37 -27.85
N LEU A 483 -21.46 -21.62 -26.73
CA LEU A 483 -20.76 -20.60 -25.94
C LEU A 483 -19.28 -20.96 -25.88
N VAL A 484 -18.41 -19.97 -25.91
CA VAL A 484 -17.01 -20.16 -25.54
C VAL A 484 -16.94 -20.58 -24.08
N SER A 485 -16.20 -21.64 -23.77
CA SER A 485 -15.98 -22.09 -22.40
C SER A 485 -14.96 -21.19 -21.68
N ASP A 486 -14.81 -21.31 -20.37
CA ASP A 486 -13.80 -20.53 -19.64
C ASP A 486 -12.38 -20.87 -20.13
N LYS A 487 -12.12 -22.16 -20.42
CA LYS A 487 -10.88 -22.61 -21.07
C LYS A 487 -10.70 -21.95 -22.45
N GLY A 488 -11.76 -21.92 -23.25
CA GLY A 488 -11.75 -21.28 -24.57
C GLY A 488 -11.43 -19.79 -24.49
N ARG A 489 -12.07 -19.06 -23.57
CA ARG A 489 -11.84 -17.62 -23.36
C ARG A 489 -10.39 -17.34 -23.00
N ARG A 490 -9.80 -18.11 -22.09
CA ARG A 490 -8.39 -17.96 -21.70
C ARG A 490 -7.45 -18.20 -22.86
N ILE A 491 -7.57 -19.34 -23.53
CA ILE A 491 -6.67 -19.74 -24.62
C ILE A 491 -6.81 -18.80 -25.81
N MET A 492 -8.03 -18.57 -26.29
CA MET A 492 -8.28 -17.71 -27.45
C MET A 492 -7.91 -16.27 -27.15
N GLY A 493 -8.26 -15.75 -25.98
CA GLY A 493 -7.90 -14.40 -25.54
C GLY A 493 -6.38 -14.20 -25.53
N ALA A 494 -5.64 -15.10 -24.87
CA ALA A 494 -4.18 -15.04 -24.81
C ALA A 494 -3.54 -15.10 -26.21
N LEU A 495 -4.02 -15.98 -27.09
CA LEU A 495 -3.50 -16.09 -28.47
C LEU A 495 -3.79 -14.83 -29.29
N ILE A 496 -5.02 -14.29 -29.22
CA ILE A 496 -5.43 -13.08 -29.95
C ILE A 496 -4.61 -11.87 -29.48
N GLU A 497 -4.45 -11.68 -28.16
CA GLU A 497 -3.63 -10.61 -27.60
C GLU A 497 -2.17 -10.73 -28.03
N THR A 498 -1.63 -11.95 -27.96
CA THR A 498 -0.24 -12.22 -28.37
C THR A 498 -0.02 -11.85 -29.82
N LYS A 499 -0.89 -12.27 -30.74
CA LYS A 499 -0.72 -11.97 -32.17
C LYS A 499 -0.97 -10.51 -32.54
N ARG A 500 -1.96 -9.85 -31.91
CA ARG A 500 -2.32 -8.46 -32.28
C ARG A 500 -1.41 -7.41 -31.66
N LYS A 501 -0.85 -7.68 -30.49
CA LYS A 501 -0.13 -6.68 -29.70
C LYS A 501 1.32 -7.08 -29.43
N ILE A 502 1.52 -8.21 -28.77
CA ILE A 502 2.84 -8.61 -28.25
C ILE A 502 3.80 -8.97 -29.39
N TYR A 503 3.36 -9.77 -30.36
CA TYR A 503 4.21 -10.25 -31.45
C TYR A 503 4.68 -9.11 -32.36
N PRO A 504 3.82 -8.16 -32.79
CA PRO A 504 4.28 -6.97 -33.51
C PRO A 504 5.27 -6.11 -32.70
N GLU A 505 5.02 -5.90 -31.41
CA GLU A 505 5.93 -5.13 -30.53
C GLU A 505 7.31 -5.81 -30.39
N LEU A 506 7.36 -7.13 -30.30
CA LEU A 506 8.61 -7.90 -30.23
C LEU A 506 9.34 -7.96 -31.57
N ALA A 507 8.62 -8.05 -32.68
CA ALA A 507 9.19 -8.12 -34.03
C ALA A 507 9.63 -6.74 -34.57
N ALA A 508 9.14 -5.65 -33.97
CA ALA A 508 9.52 -4.28 -34.31
C ALA A 508 10.78 -3.78 -33.57
N LYS A 509 11.32 -4.59 -32.65
CA LYS A 509 12.64 -4.40 -32.04
C LYS A 509 13.68 -5.18 -32.82
#